data_AF-A0A165SQH4-F1
#
_entry.id   AF-A0A165SQH4-F1
#
_cell.length_a   1.000
_cell.length_b   1.000
_cell.length_c   1.000
_cell.angle_alpha   90.00
_cell.angle_beta   90.00
_cell.angle_gamma   90.00
#
_symmetry.space_group_name_H-M   'P 1'
#
loop_
_entity.id
_entity.type
_entity.pdbx_description
1 polymer ?
#
loop_
_entity_poly.entity_id
_entity_poly.type
_entity_poly.pdbx_seq_one_letter_code
_entity_poly.pdbx_strand_id
1 'polypeptide(L)'
;MPFAPHSRARIASNLVQQDLSNPSRGISHEQYNAGPPADTLDFVQELIDANKDLWEQLVNNEFCAKMAAGTASLDGFRYYMIQDTLYLQNYVRYKLGLFQKAQNWDDLSQAATSIKNDVDFANDQLTVCVEKLGVPKDIVLGTAMNHDMMDYTMFEDQEALTDDWFSLHVVLLPCLVGYYKIAKKLDEDTATLKNTVFYDIWISGNLDDSSAKKSRDFCNTNAAQWQSPIQKQKWTSLFRHACEMEIKAFHIGVQAPSPYMTIPDETYYCIVNSSGQVAVDLENSDFTAKTQDKSESHGIWS
;
A
#
# COMPACT_ATOMS: atom_id res chain seq x y z
N MET A 1 7.53 -22.29 -4.45
CA MET A 1 6.48 -22.08 -3.42
C MET A 1 5.52 -21.04 -3.96
N PRO A 2 4.21 -21.14 -3.72
CA PRO A 2 3.34 -19.99 -3.98
C PRO A 2 3.81 -18.86 -3.05
N PHE A 3 4.17 -17.71 -3.64
CA PHE A 3 4.56 -16.53 -2.87
C PHE A 3 3.36 -16.12 -2.00
N ALA A 4 3.65 -15.73 -0.76
CA ALA A 4 2.61 -15.33 0.19
C ALA A 4 1.83 -14.11 -0.37
N PRO A 5 0.52 -14.00 -0.08
CA PRO A 5 -0.37 -13.01 -0.68
C PRO A 5 0.22 -11.59 -0.66
N HIS A 6 0.35 -10.99 -1.85
CA HIS A 6 0.79 -9.61 -2.07
C HIS A 6 -0.28 -8.64 -1.60
N SER A 7 -0.31 -8.38 -0.30
CA SER A 7 -1.17 -7.35 0.26
C SER A 7 -0.40 -6.52 1.28
N ARG A 8 -0.52 -5.20 1.14
CA ARG A 8 -0.25 -4.25 2.24
C ARG A 8 -0.98 -4.65 3.53
N ALA A 9 -2.01 -5.50 3.42
CA ALA A 9 -2.76 -6.09 4.51
C ALA A 9 -1.92 -6.93 5.50
N ARG A 10 -0.88 -7.67 5.06
CA ARG A 10 0.01 -8.42 5.98
C ARG A 10 0.65 -7.53 7.05
N ILE A 11 0.83 -6.25 6.74
CA ILE A 11 1.57 -5.29 7.55
C ILE A 11 0.75 -4.82 8.76
N ALA A 12 -0.54 -4.53 8.60
CA ALA A 12 -1.36 -4.05 9.73
C ALA A 12 -1.78 -5.14 10.71
N SER A 13 -1.77 -6.42 10.28
CA SER A 13 -1.93 -7.54 11.21
C SER A 13 -0.90 -7.48 12.36
N ASN A 14 0.33 -7.03 12.08
CA ASN A 14 1.38 -6.91 13.08
C ASN A 14 1.11 -5.75 14.05
N LEU A 15 0.58 -4.63 13.54
CA LEU A 15 0.24 -3.47 14.37
C LEU A 15 -0.85 -3.80 15.41
N VAL A 16 -1.90 -4.53 15.00
CA VAL A 16 -2.95 -4.99 15.91
C VAL A 16 -2.37 -5.84 17.04
N GLN A 17 -1.53 -6.83 16.72
CA GLN A 17 -0.90 -7.68 17.74
C GLN A 17 -0.01 -6.88 18.70
N GLN A 18 0.73 -5.91 18.18
CA GLN A 18 1.57 -5.03 18.98
C GLN A 18 0.76 -4.16 19.94
N ASP A 19 -0.35 -3.55 19.50
CA ASP A 19 -1.14 -2.72 20.40
C ASP A 19 -1.96 -3.55 21.40
N LEU A 20 -2.34 -4.79 21.06
CA LEU A 20 -2.98 -5.71 22.02
C LEU A 20 -2.06 -6.12 23.18
N SER A 21 -0.74 -6.07 23.02
CA SER A 21 0.21 -6.37 24.10
C SER A 21 0.48 -5.20 25.03
N ASN A 22 0.00 -3.99 24.69
CA ASN A 22 0.17 -2.80 25.51
C ASN A 22 -1.12 -2.48 26.31
N PRO A 23 -1.11 -2.60 27.66
CA PRO A 23 -2.30 -2.36 28.50
C PRO A 23 -2.89 -0.94 28.42
N SER A 24 -2.14 0.05 27.92
CA SER A 24 -2.60 1.43 27.74
C SER A 24 -3.41 1.67 26.46
N ARG A 25 -3.50 0.68 25.57
CA ARG A 25 -4.14 0.75 24.24
C ARG A 25 -5.60 0.29 24.24
N GLY A 26 -6.28 0.43 25.38
CA GLY A 26 -7.74 0.35 25.47
C GLY A 26 -8.35 -1.06 25.61
N ILE A 27 -7.71 -2.12 25.11
CA ILE A 27 -8.21 -3.51 25.23
C ILE A 27 -7.10 -4.55 25.42
N SER A 28 -7.39 -5.64 26.14
CA SER A 28 -6.52 -6.80 26.28
C SER A 28 -6.70 -7.82 25.15
N HIS A 29 -5.75 -8.76 25.00
CA HIS A 29 -5.88 -9.92 24.11
C HIS A 29 -7.15 -10.74 24.38
N GLU A 30 -7.54 -10.89 25.66
CA GLU A 30 -8.76 -11.60 26.05
C GLU A 30 -10.02 -10.88 25.54
N GLN A 31 -10.08 -9.56 25.71
CA GLN A 31 -11.19 -8.73 25.23
C GLN A 31 -11.31 -8.76 23.70
N TYR A 32 -10.18 -8.69 23.00
CA TYR A 32 -10.15 -8.82 21.55
C TYR A 32 -10.63 -10.20 21.06
N ASN A 33 -10.18 -11.27 21.69
CA ASN A 33 -10.58 -12.64 21.33
C ASN A 33 -12.05 -12.94 21.64
N ALA A 34 -12.64 -12.26 22.63
CA ALA A 34 -14.07 -12.32 22.89
C ALA A 34 -14.91 -11.67 21.76
N GLY A 35 -14.28 -10.89 20.89
CA GLY A 35 -14.93 -10.11 19.85
C GLY A 35 -15.62 -8.85 20.40
N PRO A 36 -16.03 -7.93 19.50
CA PRO A 36 -16.82 -6.78 19.92
C PRO A 36 -18.15 -7.27 20.54
N PRO A 37 -18.63 -6.68 21.66
CA PRO A 37 -19.96 -6.98 22.21
C PRO A 37 -21.05 -6.91 21.14
N ALA A 38 -22.11 -7.73 21.26
CA ALA A 38 -23.15 -7.88 20.22
C ALA A 38 -23.88 -6.57 19.84
N ASP A 39 -23.92 -5.59 20.76
CA ASP A 39 -24.55 -4.28 20.56
C ASP A 39 -23.53 -3.18 20.18
N THR A 40 -22.28 -3.56 19.88
CA THR A 40 -21.24 -2.60 19.50
C THR A 40 -21.52 -2.02 18.13
N LEU A 41 -21.56 -0.69 18.08
CA LEU A 41 -21.58 0.09 16.85
C LEU A 41 -20.52 -0.43 15.87
N ASP A 42 -20.90 -0.64 14.61
CA ASP A 42 -19.93 -0.96 13.56
C ASP A 42 -19.18 0.32 13.16
N PHE A 43 -18.22 0.70 13.99
CA PHE A 43 -17.44 1.93 13.86
C PHE A 43 -16.78 2.05 12.48
N VAL A 44 -16.22 0.96 11.96
CA VAL A 44 -15.63 0.97 10.60
C VAL A 44 -16.69 1.19 9.54
N GLN A 45 -17.90 0.62 9.69
CA GLN A 45 -18.99 0.92 8.77
C GLN A 45 -19.47 2.37 8.88
N GLU A 46 -19.53 2.95 10.08
CA GLU A 46 -19.86 4.38 10.22
C GLU A 46 -18.84 5.30 9.51
N LEU A 47 -17.54 4.99 9.61
CA LEU A 47 -16.51 5.72 8.89
C LEU A 47 -16.70 5.64 7.38
N ILE A 48 -17.02 4.43 6.88
CA ILE A 48 -17.31 4.19 5.47
C ILE A 48 -18.55 4.98 5.04
N ASP A 49 -19.63 4.93 5.81
CA ASP A 49 -20.90 5.60 5.49
C ASP A 49 -20.75 7.12 5.51
N ALA A 50 -19.99 7.66 6.46
CA ALA A 50 -19.68 9.09 6.56
C ALA A 50 -18.79 9.60 5.41
N ASN A 51 -18.03 8.71 4.78
CA ASN A 51 -17.10 9.02 3.67
C ASN A 51 -17.47 8.27 2.39
N LYS A 52 -18.76 7.97 2.20
CA LYS A 52 -19.25 7.11 1.12
C LYS A 52 -18.81 7.58 -0.27
N ASP A 53 -18.76 8.89 -0.48
CA ASP A 53 -18.36 9.51 -1.74
C ASP A 53 -16.94 9.13 -2.18
N LEU A 54 -15.98 9.16 -1.26
CA LEU A 54 -14.60 8.75 -1.54
C LEU A 54 -14.41 7.26 -1.42
N TRP A 55 -15.09 6.61 -0.48
CA TRP A 55 -15.03 5.16 -0.35
C TRP A 55 -15.48 4.47 -1.64
N GLU A 56 -16.57 4.92 -2.25
CA GLU A 56 -17.04 4.41 -3.54
C GLU A 56 -16.04 4.69 -4.67
N GLN A 57 -15.36 5.83 -4.68
CA GLN A 57 -14.29 6.10 -5.66
C GLN A 57 -13.09 5.16 -5.47
N LEU A 58 -12.68 4.92 -4.22
CA LEU A 58 -11.58 4.01 -3.88
C LEU A 58 -11.88 2.58 -4.34
N VAL A 59 -13.02 2.03 -3.92
CA VAL A 59 -13.35 0.61 -4.20
C VAL A 59 -13.78 0.34 -5.65
N ASN A 60 -14.05 1.41 -6.41
CA ASN A 60 -14.36 1.36 -7.84
C ASN A 60 -13.31 2.10 -8.67
N ASN A 61 -12.07 2.18 -8.19
CA ASN A 61 -11.04 2.97 -8.84
C ASN A 61 -10.77 2.50 -10.29
N GLU A 62 -10.47 3.47 -11.15
CA GLU A 62 -10.30 3.24 -12.59
C GLU A 62 -9.11 2.33 -12.89
N PHE A 63 -8.02 2.42 -12.12
CA PHE A 63 -6.82 1.63 -12.32
C PHE A 63 -7.11 0.13 -12.23
N CYS A 64 -7.63 -0.34 -11.08
CA CYS A 64 -7.94 -1.74 -10.86
C CYS A 64 -9.01 -2.25 -11.84
N ALA A 65 -10.00 -1.42 -12.16
CA ALA A 65 -11.04 -1.77 -13.14
C ALA A 65 -10.45 -1.99 -14.54
N LYS A 66 -9.59 -1.08 -15.03
CA LYS A 66 -8.93 -1.23 -16.33
C LYS A 66 -7.96 -2.40 -16.37
N MET A 67 -7.21 -2.62 -15.28
CA MET A 67 -6.30 -3.77 -15.14
C MET A 67 -7.05 -5.10 -15.19
N ALA A 68 -8.16 -5.22 -14.44
CA ALA A 68 -9.00 -6.41 -14.44
C ALA A 68 -9.64 -6.69 -15.81
N ALA A 69 -9.99 -5.65 -16.55
CA ALA A 69 -10.52 -5.76 -17.91
C ALA A 69 -9.43 -5.98 -18.99
N GLY A 70 -8.14 -5.93 -18.64
CA GLY A 70 -7.02 -6.01 -19.59
C GLY A 70 -6.91 -4.83 -20.53
N THR A 71 -7.43 -3.66 -20.14
CA THR A 71 -7.45 -2.44 -20.96
C THR A 71 -6.42 -1.38 -20.52
N ALA A 72 -5.73 -1.62 -19.40
CA ALA A 72 -4.60 -0.81 -18.94
C ALA A 72 -3.25 -1.40 -19.41
N SER A 73 -2.21 -0.56 -19.43
CA SER A 73 -0.85 -0.97 -19.78
C SER A 73 -0.20 -1.76 -18.64
N LEU A 74 0.57 -2.79 -19.01
CA LEU A 74 1.44 -3.50 -18.06
C LEU A 74 2.47 -2.56 -17.43
N ASP A 75 2.87 -1.52 -18.16
CA ASP A 75 3.82 -0.53 -17.69
C ASP A 75 3.26 0.39 -16.59
N GLY A 76 1.97 0.74 -16.67
CA GLY A 76 1.28 1.42 -15.58
C GLY A 76 1.24 0.55 -14.32
N PHE A 77 1.04 -0.76 -14.47
CA PHE A 77 1.11 -1.70 -13.35
C PHE A 77 2.52 -1.84 -12.77
N ARG A 78 3.55 -1.93 -13.61
CA ARG A 78 4.95 -1.91 -13.17
C ARG A 78 5.27 -0.64 -12.38
N TYR A 79 4.87 0.52 -12.88
CA TYR A 79 5.10 1.78 -12.17
C TYR A 79 4.37 1.82 -10.82
N TYR A 80 3.09 1.41 -10.77
CA TYR A 80 2.36 1.26 -9.52
C TYR A 80 3.11 0.35 -8.52
N MET A 81 3.60 -0.80 -8.96
CA MET A 81 4.31 -1.76 -8.10
C MET A 81 5.68 -1.26 -7.63
N ILE A 82 6.40 -0.47 -8.45
CA ILE A 82 7.62 0.23 -8.04
C ILE A 82 7.31 1.21 -6.92
N GLN A 83 6.30 2.07 -7.13
CA GLN A 83 5.90 3.08 -6.15
C GLN A 83 5.39 2.45 -4.86
N ASP A 84 4.66 1.34 -4.97
CA ASP A 84 4.24 0.53 -3.83
C ASP A 84 5.43 -0.05 -3.06
N THR A 85 6.46 -0.53 -3.75
CA THR A 85 7.71 -1.00 -3.12
C THR A 85 8.41 0.13 -2.34
N LEU A 86 8.45 1.34 -2.91
CA LEU A 86 9.04 2.52 -2.24
C LEU A 86 8.20 2.97 -1.04
N TYR A 87 6.87 2.91 -1.14
CA TYR A 87 5.96 3.16 -0.02
C TYR A 87 6.24 2.20 1.14
N LEU A 88 6.39 0.90 0.87
CA LEU A 88 6.69 -0.10 1.90
C LEU A 88 8.04 0.15 2.58
N GLN A 89 9.03 0.64 1.85
CA GLN A 89 10.30 1.03 2.45
C GLN A 89 10.14 2.17 3.46
N ASN A 90 9.32 3.18 3.15
CA ASN A 90 9.00 4.26 4.10
C ASN A 90 8.12 3.78 5.24
N TYR A 91 7.18 2.87 4.97
CA TYR A 91 6.34 2.25 5.99
C TYR A 91 7.19 1.61 7.10
N VAL A 92 8.17 0.79 6.71
CA VAL A 92 9.08 0.14 7.65
C VAL A 92 9.84 1.17 8.51
N ARG A 93 10.19 2.33 7.95
CA ARG A 93 10.95 3.37 8.65
C ARG A 93 10.14 4.00 9.78
N TYR A 94 8.90 4.41 9.54
CA TYR A 94 8.13 5.07 10.60
C TYR A 94 7.74 4.09 11.71
N LYS A 95 7.66 2.78 11.42
CA LYS A 95 7.48 1.73 12.45
C LYS A 95 8.61 1.69 13.49
N LEU A 96 9.80 2.24 13.17
CA LEU A 96 10.85 2.48 14.18
C LEU A 96 10.38 3.42 15.29
N GLY A 97 9.48 4.36 15.00
CA GLY A 97 8.84 5.20 16.01
C GLY A 97 8.03 4.40 17.03
N LEU A 98 7.45 3.25 16.63
CA LEU A 98 6.76 2.35 17.56
C LEU A 98 7.75 1.58 18.45
N PHE A 99 8.91 1.19 17.91
CA PHE A 99 9.97 0.57 18.70
C PHE A 99 10.48 1.50 19.81
N GLN A 100 10.60 2.80 19.51
CA GLN A 100 10.96 3.82 20.50
C GLN A 100 9.93 3.97 21.63
N LYS A 101 8.66 3.61 21.38
CA LYS A 101 7.56 3.72 22.35
C LYS A 101 7.41 2.49 23.26
N ALA A 102 8.18 1.42 23.04
CA ALA A 102 8.16 0.19 23.84
C ALA A 102 8.52 0.45 25.32
N GLN A 103 7.76 -0.13 26.26
CA GLN A 103 7.90 0.16 27.69
C GLN A 103 8.60 -0.95 28.49
N ASN A 104 8.69 -2.17 27.93
CA ASN A 104 9.28 -3.33 28.59
C ASN A 104 9.99 -4.27 27.58
N TRP A 105 10.64 -5.33 28.08
CA TRP A 105 11.40 -6.27 27.24
C TRP A 105 10.53 -7.06 26.26
N ASP A 106 9.31 -7.43 26.66
CA ASP A 106 8.39 -8.16 25.81
C ASP A 106 7.88 -7.26 24.66
N ASP A 107 7.61 -5.98 24.94
CA ASP A 107 7.26 -4.97 23.93
C ASP A 107 8.40 -4.79 22.91
N LEU A 108 9.64 -4.68 23.38
CA LEU A 108 10.82 -4.53 22.54
C LEU A 108 11.02 -5.76 21.64
N SER A 109 10.85 -6.97 22.19
CA SER A 109 10.97 -8.21 21.44
C SER A 109 9.91 -8.31 20.33
N GLN A 110 8.65 -8.01 20.66
CA GLN A 110 7.54 -8.01 19.70
C GLN A 110 7.72 -6.95 18.62
N ALA A 111 8.12 -5.72 18.99
CA ALA A 111 8.37 -4.65 18.04
C ALA A 111 9.52 -5.01 17.08
N ALA A 112 10.61 -5.61 17.57
CA ALA A 112 11.70 -6.09 16.72
C ALA A 112 11.24 -7.17 15.73
N THR A 113 10.45 -8.15 16.19
CA THR A 113 9.87 -9.17 15.32
C THR A 113 8.94 -8.57 14.27
N SER A 114 8.07 -7.62 14.65
CA SER A 114 7.20 -6.91 13.72
C SER A 114 8.00 -6.20 12.62
N ILE A 115 9.01 -5.41 13.00
CA ILE A 115 9.85 -4.68 12.03
C ILE A 115 10.55 -5.66 11.09
N LYS A 116 11.08 -6.78 11.60
CA LYS A 116 11.70 -7.81 10.75
C LYS A 116 10.69 -8.37 9.73
N ASN A 117 9.48 -8.69 10.16
CA ASN A 117 8.44 -9.21 9.26
C ASN A 117 8.06 -8.19 8.19
N ASP A 118 7.98 -6.90 8.54
CA ASP A 118 7.66 -5.83 7.61
C ASP A 118 8.81 -5.61 6.59
N VAL A 119 10.08 -5.74 7.03
CA VAL A 119 11.26 -5.74 6.14
C VAL A 119 11.24 -6.93 5.17
N ASP A 120 10.95 -8.13 5.67
CA ASP A 120 10.86 -9.34 4.82
C ASP A 120 9.76 -9.14 3.76
N PHE A 121 8.61 -8.58 4.15
CA PHE A 121 7.52 -8.29 3.22
C PHE A 121 7.90 -7.25 2.16
N ALA A 122 8.58 -6.16 2.53
CA ALA A 122 9.06 -5.17 1.57
C ALA A 122 10.06 -5.79 0.57
N ASN A 123 10.90 -6.74 1.02
CA ASN A 123 11.82 -7.48 0.14
C ASN A 123 11.08 -8.46 -0.79
N ASP A 124 10.00 -9.10 -0.31
CA ASP A 124 9.14 -9.93 -1.16
C ASP A 124 8.53 -9.08 -2.29
N GLN A 125 8.07 -7.85 -1.99
CA GLN A 125 7.51 -6.94 -3.01
C GLN A 125 8.55 -6.52 -4.06
N LEU A 126 9.78 -6.23 -3.62
CA LEU A 126 10.89 -5.99 -4.54
C LEU A 126 11.16 -7.21 -5.44
N THR A 127 11.13 -8.41 -4.87
CA THR A 127 11.30 -9.66 -5.62
C THR A 127 10.20 -9.86 -6.67
N VAL A 128 8.96 -9.48 -6.37
CA VAL A 128 7.86 -9.49 -7.35
C VAL A 128 8.13 -8.57 -8.52
N CYS A 129 8.58 -7.34 -8.24
CA CYS A 129 8.92 -6.39 -9.29
C CYS A 129 9.98 -6.98 -10.24
N VAL A 130 11.00 -7.62 -9.69
CA VAL A 130 12.10 -8.22 -10.45
C VAL A 130 11.66 -9.48 -11.20
N GLU A 131 11.17 -10.49 -10.48
CA GLU A 131 10.98 -11.83 -11.03
C GLU A 131 9.67 -11.99 -11.80
N LYS A 132 8.62 -11.25 -11.44
CA LYS A 132 7.27 -11.40 -12.04
C LYS A 132 6.95 -10.31 -13.05
N LEU A 133 7.46 -9.10 -12.82
CA LEU A 133 7.17 -7.95 -13.67
C LEU A 133 8.33 -7.60 -14.60
N GLY A 134 9.50 -8.23 -14.41
CA GLY A 134 10.69 -8.03 -15.23
C GLY A 134 11.30 -6.63 -15.08
N VAL A 135 11.12 -6.00 -13.92
CA VAL A 135 11.70 -4.68 -13.63
C VAL A 135 13.08 -4.88 -12.99
N PRO A 136 14.17 -4.38 -13.60
CA PRO A 136 15.49 -4.48 -12.99
C PRO A 136 15.53 -3.88 -11.57
N LYS A 137 16.24 -4.53 -10.65
CA LYS A 137 16.27 -4.14 -9.22
C LYS A 137 16.75 -2.70 -9.02
N ASP A 138 17.80 -2.33 -9.74
CA ASP A 138 18.37 -0.98 -9.78
C ASP A 138 17.38 0.06 -10.32
N ILE A 139 16.53 -0.28 -11.29
CA ILE A 139 15.41 0.59 -11.71
C ILE A 139 14.41 0.78 -10.58
N VAL A 140 14.01 -0.27 -9.87
CA VAL A 140 13.08 -0.14 -8.73
C VAL A 140 13.68 0.79 -7.67
N LEU A 141 14.95 0.56 -7.30
CA LEU A 141 15.62 1.32 -6.22
C LEU A 141 16.08 2.73 -6.64
N GLY A 142 16.31 2.95 -7.94
CA GLY A 142 16.70 4.25 -8.51
C GLY A 142 15.52 5.13 -8.91
N THR A 143 14.29 4.58 -8.93
CA THR A 143 13.09 5.35 -9.24
C THR A 143 12.76 6.31 -8.09
N ALA A 144 12.53 7.58 -8.43
CA ALA A 144 12.07 8.57 -7.46
C ALA A 144 10.62 8.26 -7.02
N MET A 145 10.33 8.47 -5.74
CA MET A 145 8.95 8.39 -5.23
C MET A 145 8.09 9.48 -5.88
N ASN A 146 6.90 9.09 -6.33
CA ASN A 146 5.90 10.01 -6.86
C ASN A 146 5.45 10.99 -5.76
N HIS A 147 5.14 12.24 -6.12
CA HIS A 147 4.75 13.26 -5.14
C HIS A 147 3.51 12.87 -4.34
N ASP A 148 2.47 12.28 -4.96
CA ASP A 148 1.28 11.83 -4.23
C ASP A 148 1.60 10.68 -3.26
N MET A 149 2.54 9.80 -3.63
CA MET A 149 3.01 8.73 -2.74
C MET A 149 3.86 9.28 -1.59
N MET A 150 4.66 10.31 -1.84
CA MET A 150 5.43 11.00 -0.82
C MET A 150 4.51 11.67 0.19
N ASP A 151 3.52 12.45 -0.28
CA ASP A 151 2.49 13.07 0.55
C ASP A 151 1.76 12.02 1.40
N TYR A 152 1.42 10.87 0.80
CA TYR A 152 0.79 9.77 1.53
C TYR A 152 1.71 9.24 2.65
N THR A 153 2.96 8.90 2.36
CA THR A 153 3.87 8.39 3.41
C THR A 153 4.15 9.43 4.50
N MET A 154 4.20 10.72 4.17
CA MET A 154 4.37 11.79 5.15
C MET A 154 3.17 11.94 6.08
N PHE A 155 1.95 11.79 5.54
CA PHE A 155 0.73 11.77 6.33
C PHE A 155 0.74 10.62 7.36
N GLU A 156 1.08 9.40 6.93
CA GLU A 156 1.15 8.25 7.84
C GLU A 156 2.26 8.39 8.89
N ASP A 157 3.42 8.92 8.50
CA ASP A 157 4.54 9.18 9.43
C ASP A 157 4.13 10.20 10.50
N GLN A 158 3.44 11.29 10.11
CA GLN A 158 2.94 12.28 11.05
C GLN A 158 2.01 11.65 12.10
N GLU A 159 1.07 10.81 11.67
CA GLU A 159 0.13 10.15 12.58
C GLU A 159 0.82 9.12 13.47
N ALA A 160 1.79 8.38 12.93
CA ALA A 160 2.58 7.40 13.68
C ALA A 160 3.47 8.04 14.77
N LEU A 161 3.94 9.26 14.53
CA LEU A 161 4.72 10.03 15.50
C LEU A 161 3.86 10.51 16.68
N THR A 162 2.55 10.73 16.49
CA THR A 162 1.67 11.14 17.59
C THR A 162 1.49 10.04 18.65
N ASP A 163 1.14 10.42 19.89
CA ASP A 163 0.74 9.46 20.93
C ASP A 163 -0.71 8.96 20.76
N ASP A 164 -1.41 9.41 19.72
CA ASP A 164 -2.74 8.92 19.36
C ASP A 164 -2.64 7.67 18.47
N TRP A 165 -2.39 6.55 19.12
CA TRP A 165 -2.32 5.24 18.49
C TRP A 165 -3.58 4.82 17.74
N PHE A 166 -4.78 5.23 18.21
CA PHE A 166 -6.01 4.81 17.58
C PHE A 166 -6.20 5.49 16.22
N SER A 167 -5.76 6.75 16.10
CA SER A 167 -5.73 7.46 14.83
C SER A 167 -4.89 6.75 13.77
N LEU A 168 -3.76 6.14 14.13
CA LEU A 168 -2.96 5.35 13.18
C LEU A 168 -3.74 4.13 12.64
N HIS A 169 -4.50 3.43 13.49
CA HIS A 169 -5.35 2.32 13.02
C HIS A 169 -6.43 2.81 12.05
N VAL A 170 -7.06 3.95 12.35
CA VAL A 170 -8.06 4.56 11.47
C VAL A 170 -7.46 4.89 10.10
N VAL A 171 -6.27 5.50 10.07
CA VAL A 171 -5.58 5.88 8.84
C VAL A 171 -5.26 4.68 7.96
N LEU A 172 -4.99 3.52 8.55
CA LEU A 172 -4.69 2.29 7.80
C LEU A 172 -5.94 1.57 7.29
N LEU A 173 -7.15 1.85 7.82
CA LEU A 173 -8.37 1.12 7.45
C LEU A 173 -8.66 1.12 5.93
N PRO A 174 -8.54 2.24 5.18
CA PRO A 174 -8.78 2.22 3.74
C PRO A 174 -7.89 1.24 2.96
N CYS A 175 -6.62 1.16 3.32
CA CYS A 175 -5.70 0.17 2.75
C CYS A 175 -6.17 -1.26 3.04
N LEU A 176 -6.43 -1.56 4.32
CA LEU A 176 -6.67 -2.93 4.78
C LEU A 176 -8.03 -3.49 4.37
N VAL A 177 -9.07 -2.67 4.53
CA VAL A 177 -10.44 -3.06 4.21
C VAL A 177 -10.73 -2.82 2.73
N GLY A 178 -10.19 -1.75 2.16
CA GLY A 178 -10.44 -1.36 0.77
C GLY A 178 -9.80 -2.33 -0.22
N TYR A 179 -8.55 -2.72 -0.03
CA TYR A 179 -7.86 -3.64 -0.96
C TYR A 179 -8.56 -5.00 -1.04
N TYR A 180 -8.91 -5.59 0.11
CA TYR A 180 -9.72 -6.82 0.13
C TYR A 180 -11.06 -6.64 -0.59
N LYS A 181 -11.76 -5.52 -0.34
CA LYS A 181 -13.06 -5.24 -0.97
C LYS A 181 -12.95 -5.09 -2.49
N ILE A 182 -11.90 -4.43 -2.98
CA ILE A 182 -11.61 -4.32 -4.41
C ILE A 182 -11.30 -5.69 -5.00
N ALA A 183 -10.36 -6.44 -4.41
CA ALA A 183 -9.93 -7.74 -4.91
C ALA A 183 -11.07 -8.75 -4.96
N LYS A 184 -11.86 -8.84 -3.89
CA LYS A 184 -13.05 -9.70 -3.83
C LYS A 184 -14.06 -9.33 -4.91
N LYS A 185 -14.38 -8.04 -5.05
CA LYS A 185 -15.31 -7.57 -6.07
C LYS A 185 -14.84 -7.97 -7.48
N LEU A 186 -13.56 -7.78 -7.79
CA LEU A 186 -13.00 -8.12 -9.10
C LEU A 186 -12.93 -9.63 -9.32
N ASP A 187 -12.63 -10.43 -8.30
CA ASP A 187 -12.61 -11.89 -8.44
C ASP A 187 -13.99 -12.50 -8.69
N GLU A 188 -15.04 -11.92 -8.08
CA GLU A 188 -16.44 -12.30 -8.27
C GLU A 188 -17.03 -11.80 -9.60
N ASP A 189 -16.39 -10.81 -10.25
CA ASP A 189 -16.84 -10.27 -11.53
C ASP A 189 -16.46 -11.20 -12.70
N THR A 190 -17.48 -11.65 -13.43
CA THR A 190 -17.34 -12.50 -14.62
C THR A 190 -16.58 -11.84 -15.78
N ALA A 191 -16.48 -10.51 -15.80
CA ALA A 191 -15.74 -9.77 -16.82
C ALA A 191 -14.22 -9.71 -16.55
N THR A 192 -13.77 -10.11 -15.35
CA THR A 192 -12.35 -10.06 -14.98
C THR A 192 -11.52 -11.10 -15.71
N LEU A 193 -10.41 -10.67 -16.32
CA LEU A 193 -9.43 -11.54 -16.94
C LEU A 193 -8.53 -12.21 -15.89
N LYS A 194 -8.83 -13.47 -15.57
CA LYS A 194 -8.10 -14.24 -14.54
C LYS A 194 -6.71 -14.72 -14.96
N ASN A 195 -6.46 -14.89 -16.25
CA ASN A 195 -5.15 -15.32 -16.78
C ASN A 195 -4.23 -14.11 -17.04
N THR A 196 -4.04 -13.25 -16.05
CA THR A 196 -3.22 -12.03 -16.18
C THR A 196 -2.28 -11.90 -15.00
N VAL A 197 -1.11 -11.28 -15.23
CA VAL A 197 -0.14 -11.00 -14.17
C VAL A 197 -0.72 -10.10 -13.06
N PHE A 198 -1.68 -9.24 -13.41
CA PHE A 198 -2.42 -8.43 -12.43
C PHE A 198 -3.33 -9.29 -11.55
N TYR A 199 -4.06 -10.24 -12.13
CA TYR A 199 -4.87 -11.16 -11.35
C TYR A 199 -4.00 -12.01 -10.42
N ASP A 200 -2.93 -12.61 -10.96
CA ASP A 200 -2.01 -13.48 -10.23
C ASP A 200 -1.33 -12.75 -9.08
N ILE A 201 -0.82 -11.54 -9.30
CA ILE A 201 -0.09 -10.78 -8.27
C ILE A 201 -1.06 -10.03 -7.36
N TRP A 202 -1.92 -9.19 -7.92
CA TRP A 202 -2.64 -8.17 -7.17
C TRP A 202 -3.99 -8.68 -6.67
N ILE A 203 -4.85 -9.22 -7.53
CA ILE A 203 -6.18 -9.69 -7.09
C ILE A 203 -6.02 -10.85 -6.13
N SER A 204 -5.34 -11.93 -6.55
CA SER A 204 -5.17 -13.13 -5.72
C SER A 204 -4.43 -12.81 -4.40
N GLY A 205 -3.45 -11.89 -4.48
CA GLY A 205 -2.68 -11.43 -3.32
C GLY A 205 -3.49 -10.67 -2.27
N ASN A 206 -4.66 -10.15 -2.63
CA ASN A 206 -5.52 -9.36 -1.74
C ASN A 206 -6.86 -10.06 -1.40
N LEU A 207 -7.03 -11.35 -1.74
CA LEU A 207 -8.26 -12.10 -1.40
C LEU A 207 -8.34 -12.56 0.05
N ASP A 208 -7.22 -12.63 0.77
CA ASP A 208 -7.22 -12.95 2.20
C ASP A 208 -7.75 -11.78 3.03
N ASP A 209 -8.87 -11.99 3.72
CA ASP A 209 -9.51 -10.99 4.57
C ASP A 209 -9.02 -10.99 6.01
N SER A 210 -8.05 -11.85 6.36
CA SER A 210 -7.60 -12.02 7.74
C SER A 210 -7.17 -10.70 8.39
N SER A 211 -6.46 -9.85 7.67
CA SER A 211 -5.99 -8.56 8.17
C SER A 211 -7.08 -7.50 8.19
N ALA A 212 -7.97 -7.50 7.18
CA ALA A 212 -9.14 -6.62 7.15
C ALA A 212 -10.06 -6.90 8.37
N LYS A 213 -10.32 -8.18 8.66
CA LYS A 213 -11.09 -8.61 9.83
C LYS A 213 -10.41 -8.18 11.12
N LYS A 214 -9.12 -8.50 11.30
CA LYS A 214 -8.40 -8.15 12.53
C LYS A 214 -8.43 -6.65 12.83
N SER A 215 -8.14 -5.81 11.83
CA SER A 215 -8.13 -4.36 12.02
C SER A 215 -9.54 -3.80 12.25
N ARG A 216 -10.55 -4.37 11.58
CA ARG A 216 -11.95 -4.00 11.81
C ARG A 216 -12.41 -4.38 13.22
N ASP A 217 -12.12 -5.59 13.66
CA ASP A 217 -12.47 -6.08 14.99
C ASP A 217 -11.75 -5.28 16.08
N PHE A 218 -10.47 -4.98 15.88
CA PHE A 218 -9.69 -4.15 16.80
C PHE A 218 -10.27 -2.73 16.92
N CYS A 219 -10.61 -2.10 15.79
CA CYS A 219 -11.21 -0.78 15.79
C CYS A 219 -12.62 -0.76 16.39
N ASN A 220 -13.46 -1.73 16.04
CA ASN A 220 -14.81 -1.86 16.55
C ASN A 220 -14.81 -2.13 18.06
N THR A 221 -13.89 -2.95 18.57
CA THR A 221 -13.78 -3.23 20.02
C THR A 221 -13.30 -1.98 20.79
N ASN A 222 -12.49 -1.13 20.17
CA ASN A 222 -12.05 0.16 20.73
C ASN A 222 -12.99 1.34 20.38
N ALA A 223 -14.16 1.08 19.79
CA ALA A 223 -15.07 2.12 19.30
C ALA A 223 -15.67 3.02 20.41
N ALA A 224 -15.50 2.68 21.69
CA ALA A 224 -15.81 3.58 22.81
C ALA A 224 -15.07 4.93 22.69
N GLN A 225 -13.92 4.93 22.01
CA GLN A 225 -13.19 6.14 21.67
C GLN A 225 -14.06 7.07 20.79
N TRP A 226 -15.01 6.59 19.99
CA TRP A 226 -15.77 7.40 19.00
C TRP A 226 -16.92 8.22 19.60
N GLN A 227 -17.20 8.05 20.89
CA GLN A 227 -18.44 8.52 21.50
C GLN A 227 -18.56 10.04 21.59
N SER A 228 -17.46 10.81 21.46
CA SER A 228 -17.51 12.28 21.48
C SER A 228 -17.62 12.89 20.08
N PRO A 229 -18.33 14.03 19.91
CA PRO A 229 -18.40 14.73 18.62
C PRO A 229 -17.03 15.12 18.04
N ILE A 230 -16.06 15.43 18.91
CA ILE A 230 -14.70 15.82 18.51
C ILE A 230 -13.94 14.61 17.96
N GLN A 231 -13.98 13.46 18.65
CA GLN A 231 -13.38 12.22 18.15
C GLN A 231 -14.08 11.76 16.87
N LYS A 232 -15.42 11.88 16.81
CA LYS A 232 -16.23 11.64 15.61
C LYS A 232 -15.73 12.44 14.41
N GLN A 233 -15.57 13.74 14.59
CA GLN A 233 -15.05 14.59 13.52
C GLN A 233 -13.61 14.22 13.13
N LYS A 234 -12.75 13.95 14.13
CA LYS A 234 -11.34 13.61 13.90
C LYS A 234 -11.18 12.35 13.04
N TRP A 235 -11.70 11.19 13.45
CA TRP A 235 -11.46 9.97 12.67
C TRP A 235 -12.26 9.92 11.38
N THR A 236 -13.40 10.63 11.28
CA THR A 236 -14.08 10.82 9.99
C THR A 236 -13.12 11.51 9.02
N SER A 237 -12.45 12.58 9.45
CA SER A 237 -11.51 13.35 8.63
C SER A 237 -10.24 12.57 8.29
N LEU A 238 -9.68 11.81 9.23
CA LEU A 238 -8.50 10.99 8.98
C LEU A 238 -8.78 9.86 8.00
N PHE A 239 -9.90 9.15 8.19
CA PHE A 239 -10.34 8.12 7.25
C PHE A 239 -10.60 8.71 5.86
N ARG A 240 -11.23 9.90 5.80
CA ARG A 240 -11.44 10.63 4.55
C ARG A 240 -10.13 10.86 3.81
N HIS A 241 -9.15 11.43 4.49
CA HIS A 241 -7.87 11.78 3.90
C HIS A 241 -7.09 10.53 3.45
N ALA A 242 -7.13 9.45 4.23
CA ALA A 242 -6.56 8.16 3.84
C ALA A 242 -7.22 7.60 2.57
N CYS A 243 -8.55 7.73 2.41
CA CYS A 243 -9.20 7.39 1.13
C CYS A 243 -8.72 8.26 -0.04
N GLU A 244 -8.53 9.58 0.16
CA GLU A 244 -7.99 10.47 -0.87
C GLU A 244 -6.59 10.04 -1.31
N MET A 245 -5.73 9.69 -0.35
CA MET A 245 -4.37 9.21 -0.62
C MET A 245 -4.37 7.89 -1.40
N GLU A 246 -5.23 6.93 -1.05
CA GLU A 246 -5.31 5.67 -1.78
C GLU A 246 -5.86 5.84 -3.20
N ILE A 247 -6.85 6.73 -3.40
CA ILE A 247 -7.35 7.05 -4.75
C ILE A 247 -6.22 7.61 -5.62
N LYS A 248 -5.42 8.54 -5.07
CA LYS A 248 -4.25 9.09 -5.77
C LYS A 248 -3.20 8.02 -6.04
N ALA A 249 -2.92 7.15 -5.05
CA ALA A 249 -1.97 6.05 -5.19
C ALA A 249 -2.35 5.09 -6.32
N PHE A 250 -3.63 4.77 -6.50
CA PHE A 250 -4.07 4.02 -7.68
C PHE A 250 -3.97 4.83 -8.98
N HIS A 251 -4.29 6.11 -8.93
CA HIS A 251 -4.27 6.99 -10.10
C HIS A 251 -2.88 7.14 -10.72
N ILE A 252 -1.79 7.02 -9.94
CA ILE A 252 -0.43 7.06 -10.48
C ILE A 252 -0.19 5.98 -11.55
N GLY A 253 -0.83 4.80 -11.40
CA GLY A 253 -0.74 3.71 -12.38
C GLY A 253 -1.55 3.96 -13.65
N VAL A 254 -2.50 4.90 -13.62
CA VAL A 254 -3.27 5.35 -14.79
C VAL A 254 -2.51 6.42 -15.57
N GLN A 255 -1.86 7.35 -14.86
CA GLN A 255 -1.18 8.51 -15.46
C GLN A 255 0.20 8.18 -16.04
N ALA A 256 0.84 7.11 -15.58
CA ALA A 256 2.25 6.90 -15.86
C ALA A 256 2.54 6.56 -17.34
N PRO A 257 3.41 7.32 -18.03
CA PRO A 257 4.13 6.78 -19.18
C PRO A 257 5.03 5.63 -18.71
N SER A 258 5.43 4.76 -19.64
CA SER A 258 6.20 3.57 -19.30
C SER A 258 7.41 3.88 -18.41
N PRO A 259 7.69 3.08 -17.36
CA PRO A 259 8.86 3.29 -16.51
C PRO A 259 10.17 3.10 -17.30
N TYR A 260 10.11 2.64 -18.55
CA TYR A 260 11.23 2.49 -19.47
C TYR A 260 10.79 2.60 -20.94
N MET A 261 11.68 3.02 -21.83
CA MET A 261 11.56 2.67 -23.24
C MET A 261 12.42 1.43 -23.48
N THR A 262 11.83 0.33 -23.96
CA THR A 262 12.60 -0.81 -24.48
C THR A 262 13.06 -0.46 -25.89
N ILE A 263 14.37 -0.29 -26.10
CA ILE A 263 14.94 -0.22 -27.46
C ILE A 263 15.22 -1.67 -27.91
N PRO A 264 15.10 -2.02 -29.22
CA PRO A 264 15.30 -3.38 -29.73
C PRO A 264 16.64 -4.07 -29.42
N ASP A 265 17.58 -3.38 -28.77
CA ASP A 265 18.93 -3.84 -28.40
C ASP A 265 19.12 -4.10 -26.89
N GLU A 266 18.03 -4.20 -26.11
CA GLU A 266 18.03 -4.49 -24.67
C GLU A 266 18.58 -3.38 -23.75
N THR A 267 18.81 -2.16 -24.26
CA THR A 267 19.18 -1.01 -23.43
C THR A 267 17.94 -0.42 -22.72
N TYR A 268 17.97 -0.39 -21.38
CA TYR A 268 16.93 0.21 -20.54
C TYR A 268 17.26 1.69 -20.24
N TYR A 269 16.42 2.63 -20.66
CA TYR A 269 16.50 4.02 -20.19
C TYR A 269 15.55 4.25 -19.02
N CYS A 270 16.07 4.76 -17.89
CA CYS A 270 15.30 5.09 -16.70
C CYS A 270 14.50 6.40 -16.86
N ILE A 271 13.45 6.52 -16.03
CA ILE A 271 12.44 7.56 -15.97
C ILE A 271 13.01 8.98 -16.08
N VAL A 272 12.31 9.77 -16.89
CA VAL A 272 12.50 11.20 -17.04
C VAL A 272 11.64 11.93 -16.00
N ASN A 273 12.23 12.84 -15.22
CA ASN A 273 11.45 13.65 -14.26
C ASN A 273 10.49 14.62 -14.98
N SER A 274 9.66 15.36 -14.23
CA SER A 274 8.71 16.35 -14.77
C SER A 274 9.35 17.50 -15.56
N SER A 275 10.69 17.63 -15.53
CA SER A 275 11.47 18.59 -16.32
C SER A 275 12.19 17.97 -17.53
N GLY A 276 11.98 16.68 -17.82
CA GLY A 276 12.56 16.03 -18.98
C GLY A 276 14.03 15.62 -18.84
N GLN A 277 14.55 15.47 -17.61
CA GLN A 277 15.90 14.97 -17.34
C GLN A 277 15.92 13.48 -16.95
N VAL A 278 16.84 12.70 -17.54
CA VAL A 278 17.10 11.28 -17.28
C VAL A 278 17.69 11.10 -15.88
N ALA A 279 17.07 10.24 -15.05
CA ALA A 279 17.46 10.09 -13.64
C ALA A 279 18.49 8.98 -13.37
N VAL A 280 18.60 7.93 -14.19
CA VAL A 280 19.62 6.87 -14.05
C VAL A 280 19.98 6.29 -15.42
N ASP A 281 21.27 6.29 -15.76
CA ASP A 281 21.83 5.59 -16.92
C ASP A 281 22.45 4.28 -16.40
N LEU A 282 21.93 3.13 -16.83
CA LEU A 282 22.37 1.82 -16.35
C LEU A 282 23.44 1.16 -17.24
N GLU A 283 23.94 1.82 -18.27
CA GLU A 283 25.00 1.22 -19.09
C GLU A 283 26.37 1.22 -18.39
N ASN A 284 26.50 1.84 -17.22
CA ASN A 284 27.80 2.22 -16.72
C ASN A 284 27.90 2.16 -15.18
N SER A 285 28.24 0.98 -14.67
CA SER A 285 28.80 0.75 -13.32
C SER A 285 30.24 1.31 -13.16
N ASP A 286 30.48 2.44 -13.81
CA ASP A 286 31.63 3.33 -13.91
C ASP A 286 31.21 4.18 -15.12
N PHE A 287 31.16 5.51 -15.13
CA PHE A 287 31.48 6.34 -16.31
C PHE A 287 30.97 7.79 -16.25
N THR A 288 31.78 8.59 -16.93
CA THR A 288 31.60 9.93 -17.46
C THR A 288 30.66 9.96 -18.68
N ALA A 289 29.83 10.99 -18.74
CA ALA A 289 28.77 11.21 -19.73
C ALA A 289 29.26 11.40 -21.18
N LYS A 290 28.50 10.85 -22.15
CA LYS A 290 28.43 11.35 -23.53
C LYS A 290 26.98 11.32 -24.04
N THR A 291 26.51 12.47 -24.50
CA THR A 291 25.22 12.69 -25.16
C THR A 291 25.25 12.26 -26.62
N GLN A 292 24.20 11.61 -27.12
CA GLN A 292 23.97 11.49 -28.57
C GLN A 292 22.50 11.63 -28.97
N ASP A 293 22.33 11.95 -30.26
CA ASP A 293 21.30 12.77 -30.89
C ASP A 293 20.05 11.99 -31.34
N LYS A 294 18.91 12.69 -31.49
CA LYS A 294 17.59 12.12 -31.84
C LYS A 294 17.41 11.97 -33.35
N SER A 295 17.31 10.74 -33.87
CA SER A 295 16.60 10.46 -35.13
C SER A 295 16.20 8.98 -35.28
N GLU A 296 14.94 8.75 -35.72
CA GLU A 296 14.37 7.51 -36.28
C GLU A 296 13.96 6.41 -35.24
N SER A 297 12.90 5.61 -35.35
CA SER A 297 11.73 5.46 -36.25
C SER A 297 10.69 4.51 -35.59
N HIS A 298 9.51 4.36 -36.19
CA HIS A 298 8.26 3.75 -35.67
C HIS A 298 8.24 2.20 -35.61
N GLY A 299 7.42 1.61 -34.71
CA GLY A 299 6.99 0.21 -34.78
C GLY A 299 6.03 -0.24 -33.66
N ILE A 300 4.92 -0.90 -34.03
CA ILE A 300 3.75 -1.32 -33.20
C ILE A 300 3.93 -2.77 -32.70
N TRP A 301 3.49 -3.13 -31.49
CA TRP A 301 3.46 -4.52 -30.98
C TRP A 301 2.11 -4.90 -30.33
N SER A 302 1.64 -6.10 -30.67
CA SER A 302 0.43 -6.82 -30.24
C SER A 302 0.69 -7.78 -29.09
#